data_AF-A0A8H3C6V2-F1
#
_entry.id   AF-A0A8H3C6V2-F1
#
_cell.length_a   1.000
_cell.length_b   1.000
_cell.length_c   1.000
_cell.angle_alpha   90.00
_cell.angle_beta   90.00
_cell.angle_gamma   90.00
#
_symmetry.space_group_name_H-M   'P 1'
#
loop_
_entity.id
_entity.type
_entity.pdbx_description
1 polymer ?
#
loop_
_entity_poly.entity_id
_entity_poly.type
_entity_poly.pdbx_seq_one_letter_code
_entity_poly.pdbx_strand_id
1 'polypeptide(L)'
;MKDCVAPIFRCACPDLPGKPINLPNIMLGLGIGLRFFACLDIIQSVLGGKQTCFQYEVPFSLDLCNRMQGYRSYQSIQGIPDQFIMFFAWVNSLCETPGASDSPGLVAWVEEILPQIKLTGGESGDPLLRFGRIAVQECWRFAAYIYLYMVLCRVDAYDPRVVEAQKGIMRLVNGIKPARYPDAFLAPMIIAAVATFKESDRNTIRQRFLGVRECSERGTMMNECVLGLEDIWERTKIEGRPAVWSDLRIALRRVTGK
;
A
#
# COMPACT_ATOMS: atom_id res chain seq x y z
N MET A 1 -1.76 20.05 2.86
CA MET A 1 -2.50 20.07 1.57
C MET A 1 -3.71 19.16 1.63
N LYS A 2 -3.56 17.86 1.96
CA LYS A 2 -4.68 16.91 2.14
C LYS A 2 -5.79 17.45 3.05
N ASP A 3 -5.44 17.95 4.23
CA ASP A 3 -6.41 18.46 5.21
C ASP A 3 -7.20 19.68 4.72
N CYS A 4 -6.58 20.50 3.86
CA CYS A 4 -7.23 21.68 3.26
C CYS A 4 -8.26 21.31 2.19
N VAL A 5 -8.08 20.17 1.53
CA VAL A 5 -8.92 19.73 0.40
C VAL A 5 -9.99 18.72 0.84
N ALA A 6 -9.80 18.07 2.00
CA ALA A 6 -10.74 17.10 2.54
C ALA A 6 -12.20 17.60 2.62
N PRO A 7 -12.50 18.84 3.09
CA PRO A 7 -13.88 19.33 3.11
C PRO A 7 -14.49 19.44 1.70
N ILE A 8 -13.72 19.90 0.72
CA ILE A 8 -14.16 20.04 -0.68
C ILE A 8 -14.45 18.66 -1.28
N PHE A 9 -13.56 17.70 -1.04
CA PHE A 9 -13.77 16.32 -1.46
C PHE A 9 -15.08 15.76 -0.88
N ARG A 10 -15.33 15.95 0.42
CA ARG A 10 -16.55 15.45 1.07
C ARG A 10 -17.82 16.09 0.48
N CYS A 11 -17.81 17.39 0.20
CA CYS A 11 -18.95 18.07 -0.42
C CYS A 11 -19.25 17.56 -1.84
N ALA A 12 -18.25 17.06 -2.54
CA ALA A 12 -18.39 16.53 -3.90
C ALA A 12 -18.73 15.03 -3.94
N CYS A 13 -18.72 14.33 -2.80
CA CYS A 13 -19.18 12.95 -2.72
C CYS A 13 -20.72 12.87 -2.82
N PRO A 14 -21.27 11.86 -3.51
CA PRO A 14 -22.72 11.69 -3.64
C PRO A 14 -23.39 11.18 -2.34
N ASP A 15 -22.61 10.67 -1.39
CA ASP A 15 -23.11 10.06 -0.15
C ASP A 15 -23.53 11.10 0.90
N LEU A 16 -24.55 10.76 1.71
CA LEU A 16 -25.06 11.62 2.78
C LEU A 16 -23.97 12.00 3.78
N PRO A 17 -23.88 13.28 4.25
CA PRO A 17 -22.96 13.70 5.30
C PRO A 17 -23.01 12.81 6.54
N GLY A 18 -21.86 12.48 7.11
CA GLY A 18 -21.74 11.66 8.34
C GLY A 18 -21.76 10.14 8.12
N LYS A 19 -22.04 9.65 6.90
CA LYS A 19 -21.89 8.23 6.55
C LYS A 19 -20.52 7.92 5.94
N PRO A 20 -20.02 6.68 6.07
CA PRO A 20 -18.87 6.21 5.29
C PRO A 20 -19.05 6.50 3.79
N ILE A 21 -17.95 6.79 3.10
CA ILE A 21 -17.95 7.08 1.66
C ILE A 21 -18.00 5.76 0.90
N ASN A 22 -18.92 5.62 -0.05
CA ASN A 22 -19.00 4.45 -0.90
C ASN A 22 -17.86 4.47 -1.91
N LEU A 23 -16.75 3.79 -1.59
CA LEU A 23 -15.55 3.83 -2.41
C LEU A 23 -15.77 3.25 -3.83
N PRO A 24 -16.53 2.14 -4.03
CA PRO A 24 -16.87 1.69 -5.38
C PRO A 24 -17.52 2.77 -6.25
N ASN A 25 -18.47 3.54 -5.71
CA ASN A 25 -19.14 4.62 -6.45
C ASN A 25 -18.15 5.72 -6.88
N ILE A 26 -17.17 6.03 -6.03
CA ILE A 26 -16.11 6.99 -6.38
C ILE A 26 -15.19 6.41 -7.45
N MET A 27 -14.73 5.17 -7.28
CA MET A 27 -13.71 4.53 -8.12
C MET A 27 -14.22 4.16 -9.52
N LEU A 28 -15.48 3.75 -9.63
CA LEU A 28 -16.16 3.47 -10.91
C LEU A 28 -16.78 4.73 -11.54
N GLY A 29 -16.83 5.84 -10.79
CA GLY A 29 -17.38 7.10 -11.25
C GLY A 29 -16.46 7.84 -12.24
N LEU A 30 -17.01 8.84 -12.93
CA LEU A 30 -16.27 9.66 -13.89
C LEU A 30 -15.36 10.70 -13.23
N GLY A 31 -15.60 11.05 -11.96
CA GLY A 31 -14.88 12.11 -11.23
C GLY A 31 -13.40 11.79 -10.97
N ILE A 32 -12.50 12.21 -11.86
CA ILE A 32 -11.05 11.96 -11.75
C ILE A 32 -10.49 12.54 -10.45
N GLY A 33 -10.91 13.75 -10.07
CA GLY A 33 -10.45 14.40 -8.83
C GLY A 33 -10.86 13.63 -7.57
N LEU A 34 -12.07 13.08 -7.53
CA LEU A 34 -12.56 12.27 -6.41
C LEU A 34 -11.77 10.97 -6.29
N ARG A 35 -11.54 10.28 -7.41
CA ARG A 35 -10.72 9.07 -7.47
C ARG A 35 -9.31 9.34 -6.97
N PHE A 36 -8.69 10.42 -7.44
CA PHE A 36 -7.34 10.78 -7.01
C PHE A 36 -7.25 11.06 -5.52
N PHE A 37 -8.17 11.85 -4.98
CA PHE A 37 -8.19 12.14 -3.55
C PHE A 37 -8.36 10.86 -2.72
N ALA A 38 -9.32 10.00 -3.08
CA ALA A 38 -9.56 8.74 -2.37
C ALA A 38 -8.32 7.82 -2.40
N CYS A 39 -7.70 7.63 -3.58
CA CYS A 39 -6.47 6.85 -3.71
C CYS A 39 -5.33 7.42 -2.86
N LEU A 40 -5.11 8.74 -2.92
CA LEU A 40 -4.09 9.40 -2.11
C LEU A 40 -4.36 9.26 -0.61
N ASP A 41 -5.62 9.41 -0.19
CA ASP A 41 -6.01 9.30 1.20
C ASP A 41 -5.68 7.91 1.77
N ILE A 42 -6.08 6.87 1.03
CA ILE A 42 -5.85 5.47 1.37
C ILE A 42 -4.36 5.14 1.35
N ILE A 43 -3.62 5.52 0.30
CA ILE A 43 -2.20 5.19 0.19
C ILE A 43 -1.35 5.93 1.21
N GLN A 44 -1.65 7.19 1.51
CA GLN A 44 -0.96 7.91 2.58
C GLN A 44 -1.28 7.34 3.96
N SER A 45 -2.49 6.80 4.16
CA SER A 45 -2.83 6.06 5.38
C SER A 45 -1.96 4.82 5.52
N VAL A 46 -1.90 3.99 4.47
CA VAL A 46 -1.11 2.75 4.42
C VAL A 46 0.38 3.04 4.63
N LEU A 47 0.98 3.88 3.77
CA LEU A 47 2.41 4.20 3.81
C LEU A 47 2.81 5.06 5.01
N GLY A 48 1.84 5.71 5.65
CA GLY A 48 2.05 6.56 6.82
C GLY A 48 1.80 5.87 8.16
N GLY A 49 1.18 4.68 8.16
CA GLY A 49 0.63 4.06 9.37
C GLY A 49 -0.42 4.96 10.06
N LYS A 50 -1.09 5.85 9.32
CA LYS A 50 -2.09 6.81 9.82
C LYS A 50 -3.49 6.37 9.40
N GLN A 51 -4.52 6.90 10.06
CA GLN A 51 -5.91 6.74 9.60
C GLN A 51 -6.14 7.57 8.33
N THR A 52 -7.12 7.15 7.53
CA THR A 52 -7.64 7.94 6.42
C THR A 52 -8.38 9.18 6.93
N CYS A 53 -8.55 10.20 6.09
CA CYS A 53 -9.36 11.37 6.42
C CYS A 53 -10.84 11.02 6.55
N PHE A 54 -11.30 10.00 5.81
CA PHE A 54 -12.67 9.53 5.82
C PHE A 54 -12.73 8.02 5.99
N GLN A 55 -13.83 7.55 6.57
CA GLN A 55 -14.18 6.14 6.55
C GLN A 55 -14.70 5.78 5.16
N TYR A 56 -14.17 4.68 4.62
CA TYR A 56 -14.59 4.15 3.32
C TYR A 56 -15.38 2.86 3.53
N GLU A 57 -16.58 2.80 2.96
CA GLU A 57 -17.33 1.57 2.83
C GLU A 57 -16.87 0.83 1.57
N VAL A 58 -16.48 -0.42 1.76
CA VAL A 58 -15.98 -1.28 0.68
C VAL A 58 -16.62 -2.67 0.79
N PRO A 59 -17.59 -3.01 -0.08
CA PRO A 59 -18.07 -4.38 -0.21
C PRO A 59 -17.06 -5.21 -1.01
N PHE A 60 -15.89 -5.46 -0.40
CA PHE A 60 -14.77 -6.11 -1.08
C PHE A 60 -15.16 -7.52 -1.52
N SER A 61 -14.97 -7.81 -2.81
CA SER A 61 -15.27 -9.11 -3.40
C SER A 61 -14.51 -9.30 -4.71
N LEU A 62 -14.38 -10.55 -5.16
CA LEU A 62 -13.74 -10.85 -6.44
C LEU A 62 -14.51 -10.22 -7.62
N ASP A 63 -15.85 -10.18 -7.56
CA ASP A 63 -16.68 -9.53 -8.58
C ASP A 63 -16.45 -8.02 -8.65
N LEU A 64 -16.23 -7.37 -7.51
CA LEU A 64 -15.85 -5.96 -7.50
C LEU A 64 -14.45 -5.77 -8.11
N CYS A 65 -13.47 -6.61 -7.73
CA CYS A 65 -12.12 -6.59 -8.32
C CYS A 65 -12.11 -6.79 -9.84
N ASN A 66 -12.99 -7.65 -10.36
CA ASN A 66 -13.16 -7.88 -11.79
C ASN A 66 -13.78 -6.67 -12.50
N ARG A 67 -14.80 -6.04 -11.89
CA ARG A 67 -15.39 -4.80 -12.41
C ARG A 67 -14.36 -3.67 -12.52
N MET A 68 -13.42 -3.58 -11.57
CA MET A 68 -12.34 -2.61 -11.61
C MET A 68 -11.37 -2.80 -12.79
N GLN A 69 -11.24 -4.01 -13.36
CA GLN A 69 -10.34 -4.23 -14.51
C GLN A 69 -10.82 -3.53 -15.79
N GLY A 70 -12.14 -3.38 -15.95
CA GLY A 70 -12.72 -2.70 -17.12
C GLY A 70 -12.54 -1.17 -17.09
N TYR A 71 -12.28 -0.60 -15.91
CA TYR A 71 -12.04 0.82 -15.74
C TYR A 71 -10.54 1.09 -15.74
N ARG A 72 -10.04 1.73 -16.80
CA ARG A 72 -8.67 2.24 -16.89
C ARG A 72 -8.51 3.48 -15.99
N SER A 73 -8.69 3.35 -14.68
CA SER A 73 -8.27 4.37 -13.72
C SER A 73 -6.79 4.20 -13.37
N TYR A 74 -6.16 5.33 -13.05
CA TYR A 74 -4.97 5.61 -12.19
C TYR A 74 -3.78 4.63 -12.03
N GLN A 75 -3.88 3.37 -12.41
CA GLN A 75 -2.78 2.41 -12.58
C GLN A 75 -1.60 3.02 -13.36
N SER A 76 -1.88 3.94 -14.28
CA SER A 76 -0.89 4.66 -15.07
C SER A 76 -0.11 5.74 -14.32
N ILE A 77 -0.61 6.26 -13.19
CA ILE A 77 -0.02 7.43 -12.51
C ILE A 77 0.85 7.01 -11.30
N GLN A 78 0.49 5.92 -10.60
CA GLN A 78 1.26 5.45 -9.43
C GLN A 78 1.59 3.94 -9.46
N GLY A 79 1.22 3.22 -10.52
CA GLY A 79 1.51 1.79 -10.66
C GLY A 79 0.71 0.87 -9.75
N ILE A 80 -0.28 1.41 -9.02
CA ILE A 80 -1.11 0.67 -8.05
C ILE A 80 -2.38 0.17 -8.75
N PRO A 81 -2.64 -1.15 -8.76
CA PRO A 81 -3.94 -1.68 -9.15
C PRO A 81 -5.05 -1.15 -8.24
N ASP A 82 -6.12 -0.61 -8.84
CA ASP A 82 -7.27 -0.10 -8.08
C ASP A 82 -7.88 -1.15 -7.15
N GLN A 83 -7.76 -2.44 -7.49
CA GLN A 83 -8.16 -3.56 -6.63
C GLN A 83 -7.47 -3.53 -5.27
N PHE A 84 -6.19 -3.15 -5.23
CA PHE A 84 -5.44 -3.05 -3.98
C PHE A 84 -5.78 -1.77 -3.20
N ILE A 85 -6.16 -0.69 -3.88
CA ILE A 85 -6.73 0.49 -3.20
C ILE A 85 -8.01 0.11 -2.45
N MET A 86 -8.92 -0.62 -3.12
CA MET A 86 -10.14 -1.14 -2.50
C MET A 86 -9.81 -2.06 -1.32
N PHE A 87 -8.85 -2.97 -1.51
CA PHE A 87 -8.42 -3.89 -0.47
C PHE A 87 -7.87 -3.17 0.77
N PHE A 88 -6.99 -2.18 0.60
CA PHE A 88 -6.42 -1.43 1.73
C PHE A 88 -7.50 -0.64 2.48
N ALA A 89 -8.42 0.01 1.77
CA ALA A 89 -9.54 0.70 2.39
C ALA A 89 -10.46 -0.26 3.16
N TRP A 90 -10.69 -1.45 2.63
CA TRP A 90 -11.46 -2.50 3.30
C TRP A 90 -10.76 -3.03 4.56
N VAL A 91 -9.45 -3.30 4.51
CA VAL A 91 -8.68 -3.69 5.70
C VAL A 91 -8.74 -2.58 6.77
N ASN A 92 -8.63 -1.32 6.37
CA ASN A 92 -8.74 -0.19 7.29
C ASN A 92 -10.12 -0.13 7.96
N SER A 93 -11.21 -0.31 7.22
CA SER A 93 -12.56 -0.27 7.78
C SER A 93 -12.82 -1.42 8.76
N LEU A 94 -12.26 -2.60 8.49
CA LEU A 94 -12.28 -3.73 9.43
C LEU A 94 -11.52 -3.42 10.72
N CYS A 95 -10.37 -2.75 10.64
CA CYS A 95 -9.58 -2.37 11.81
C CYS A 95 -10.29 -1.33 12.69
N GLU A 96 -11.16 -0.52 12.11
CA GLU A 96 -11.97 0.47 12.81
C GLU A 96 -13.27 -0.11 13.39
N THR A 97 -13.69 -1.28 12.92
CA THR A 97 -14.94 -1.94 13.36
C THR A 97 -14.65 -2.92 14.51
N PRO A 98 -15.18 -2.69 15.73
CA PRO A 98 -14.93 -3.58 16.86
C PRO A 98 -15.35 -5.03 16.57
N GLY A 99 -14.44 -5.98 16.78
CA GLY A 99 -14.68 -7.43 16.61
C GLY A 99 -14.69 -7.94 15.17
N ALA A 100 -14.56 -7.07 14.15
CA ALA A 100 -14.58 -7.50 12.76
C ALA A 100 -13.30 -8.25 12.32
N SER A 101 -12.17 -7.97 12.98
CA SER A 101 -10.87 -8.62 12.73
C SER A 101 -10.75 -10.03 13.30
N ASP A 102 -11.64 -10.42 14.21
CA ASP A 102 -11.44 -11.59 15.08
C ASP A 102 -11.97 -12.89 14.46
N SER A 103 -12.50 -12.83 13.24
CA SER A 103 -13.00 -14.00 12.50
C SER A 103 -11.85 -14.72 11.79
N PRO A 104 -11.46 -15.95 12.18
CA PRO A 104 -10.40 -16.70 11.52
C PRO A 104 -10.72 -17.02 10.05
N GLY A 105 -12.02 -17.17 9.74
CA GLY A 105 -12.49 -17.42 8.37
C GLY A 105 -12.25 -16.24 7.42
N LEU A 106 -12.12 -15.02 7.95
CA LEU A 106 -11.88 -13.82 7.15
C LEU A 106 -10.51 -13.86 6.49
N VAL A 107 -9.46 -14.21 7.25
CA VAL A 107 -8.08 -14.27 6.73
C VAL A 107 -7.95 -15.36 5.69
N ALA A 108 -8.48 -16.55 5.96
CA ALA A 108 -8.48 -17.66 5.01
C ALA A 108 -9.20 -17.31 3.69
N TRP A 109 -10.34 -16.62 3.79
CA TRP A 109 -11.06 -16.11 2.62
C TRP A 109 -10.25 -15.09 1.81
N VAL A 110 -9.51 -14.19 2.47
CA VAL A 110 -8.62 -13.25 1.78
C VAL A 110 -7.47 -13.99 1.09
N GLU A 111 -6.86 -14.97 1.76
CA GLU A 111 -5.79 -15.81 1.21
C GLU A 111 -6.27 -16.61 -0.02
N GLU A 112 -7.55 -16.97 -0.08
CA GLU A 112 -8.17 -17.59 -1.25
C GLU A 112 -8.41 -16.59 -2.39
N ILE A 113 -8.83 -15.36 -2.08
CA ILE A 113 -9.22 -14.36 -3.11
C ILE A 113 -8.03 -13.62 -3.71
N LEU A 114 -7.03 -13.21 -2.93
CA LEU A 114 -5.92 -12.38 -3.42
C LEU A 114 -5.18 -13.00 -4.62
N PRO A 115 -4.92 -14.33 -4.69
CA PRO A 115 -4.32 -14.96 -5.87
C PRO A 115 -5.23 -14.90 -7.11
N GLN A 116 -6.55 -14.87 -6.94
CA GLN A 116 -7.53 -14.87 -8.04
C GLN A 116 -7.72 -13.49 -8.67
N ILE A 117 -7.27 -12.41 -8.02
CA ILE A 117 -7.30 -11.06 -8.59
C ILE A 117 -6.39 -11.03 -9.81
N LYS A 118 -6.98 -10.84 -10.99
CA LYS A 118 -6.23 -10.72 -12.25
C LYS A 118 -5.59 -9.34 -12.34
N LEU A 119 -4.28 -9.32 -12.58
CA LEU A 119 -3.50 -8.11 -12.76
C LEU A 119 -3.10 -8.00 -14.23
N THR A 120 -3.60 -6.95 -14.90
CA THR A 120 -3.32 -6.72 -16.32
C THR A 120 -2.13 -5.79 -16.46
N GLY A 121 -0.99 -6.30 -16.95
CA GLY A 121 0.22 -5.50 -17.24
C GLY A 121 0.12 -4.55 -18.44
N GLY A 122 -1.09 -4.28 -18.93
CA GLY A 122 -1.37 -3.60 -20.20
C GLY A 122 -1.10 -4.49 -21.42
N GLU A 123 -1.97 -4.42 -22.42
CA GLU A 123 -1.88 -5.25 -23.64
C GLU A 123 -0.92 -4.68 -24.70
N SER A 124 -0.55 -3.40 -24.59
CA SER A 124 0.26 -2.67 -25.57
C SER A 124 1.59 -2.16 -25.01
N GLY A 125 2.65 -2.22 -25.80
CA GLY A 125 3.95 -1.58 -25.53
C GLY A 125 5.13 -2.54 -25.48
N ASP A 126 6.32 -1.98 -25.21
CA ASP A 126 7.58 -2.72 -25.07
C ASP A 126 7.43 -3.90 -24.09
N PRO A 127 7.77 -5.14 -24.50
CA PRO A 127 7.76 -6.32 -23.64
C PRO A 127 8.47 -6.12 -22.30
N LEU A 128 9.61 -5.43 -22.26
CA LEU A 128 10.37 -5.18 -21.03
C LEU A 128 9.61 -4.29 -20.05
N LEU A 129 8.95 -3.24 -20.56
CA LEU A 129 8.09 -2.37 -19.75
C LEU A 129 6.86 -3.12 -19.25
N ARG A 130 6.34 -4.08 -20.03
CA ARG A 130 5.24 -4.95 -19.60
C ARG A 130 5.65 -5.88 -18.45
N PHE A 131 6.83 -6.51 -18.53
CA PHE A 131 7.36 -7.32 -17.43
C PHE A 131 7.57 -6.48 -16.17
N GLY A 132 8.12 -5.26 -16.30
CA GLY A 132 8.27 -4.33 -15.18
C GLY A 132 6.93 -3.98 -14.53
N ARG A 133 5.89 -3.69 -15.32
CA ARG A 133 4.54 -3.41 -14.79
C ARG A 133 3.94 -4.61 -14.08
N ILE A 134 4.02 -5.81 -14.67
CA ILE A 134 3.52 -7.03 -14.01
C ILE A 134 4.23 -7.23 -12.67
N ALA A 135 5.56 -7.08 -12.64
CA ALA A 135 6.30 -7.25 -11.40
C ALA A 135 5.93 -6.20 -10.33
N VAL A 136 5.69 -4.93 -10.71
CA VAL A 136 5.17 -3.91 -9.78
C VAL A 136 3.79 -4.30 -9.24
N GLN A 137 2.90 -4.77 -10.12
CA GLN A 137 1.56 -5.21 -9.73
C GLN A 137 1.61 -6.43 -8.78
N GLU A 138 2.50 -7.39 -9.05
CA GLU A 138 2.76 -8.52 -8.16
C GLU A 138 3.34 -8.09 -6.80
N CYS A 139 4.26 -7.11 -6.79
CA CYS A 139 4.75 -6.51 -5.55
C CYS A 139 3.62 -5.90 -4.71
N TRP A 140 2.62 -5.29 -5.34
CA TRP A 140 1.42 -4.81 -4.64
C TRP A 140 0.59 -5.95 -4.04
N ARG A 141 0.49 -7.11 -4.71
CA ARG A 141 -0.18 -8.28 -4.12
C ARG A 141 0.53 -8.76 -2.87
N PHE A 142 1.86 -8.88 -2.91
CA PHE A 142 2.62 -9.25 -1.72
C PHE A 142 2.54 -8.20 -0.62
N ALA A 143 2.52 -6.91 -0.98
CA ALA A 143 2.34 -5.84 -0.01
C ALA A 143 0.95 -5.88 0.64
N ALA A 144 -0.09 -6.28 -0.11
CA ALA A 144 -1.42 -6.53 0.43
C ALA A 144 -1.42 -7.64 1.49
N TYR A 145 -0.68 -8.75 1.27
CA TYR A 145 -0.50 -9.78 2.29
C TYR A 145 0.21 -9.26 3.55
N ILE A 146 1.33 -8.54 3.39
CA ILE A 146 2.04 -7.96 4.54
C ILE A 146 1.12 -7.04 5.34
N TYR A 147 0.38 -6.17 4.64
CA TYR A 147 -0.56 -5.25 5.27
C TYR A 147 -1.69 -6.00 6.00
N LEU A 148 -2.28 -7.01 5.36
CA LEU A 148 -3.30 -7.87 6.00
C LEU A 148 -2.78 -8.45 7.31
N TYR A 149 -1.63 -9.12 7.29
CA TYR A 149 -1.12 -9.79 8.47
C TYR A 149 -0.69 -8.79 9.56
N MET A 150 0.11 -7.78 9.23
CA MET A 150 0.66 -6.88 10.24
C MET A 150 -0.36 -5.86 10.76
N VAL A 151 -1.39 -5.52 9.98
CA VAL A 151 -2.41 -4.53 10.38
C VAL A 151 -3.67 -5.19 10.91
N LEU A 152 -4.26 -6.12 10.15
CA LEU A 152 -5.50 -6.78 10.55
C LEU A 152 -5.24 -7.86 11.61
N CYS A 153 -4.31 -8.77 11.33
CA CYS A 153 -3.97 -9.86 12.27
C CYS A 153 -3.05 -9.41 13.42
N ARG A 154 -2.49 -8.19 13.33
CA ARG A 154 -1.59 -7.58 14.32
C ARG A 154 -0.36 -8.43 14.66
N VAL A 155 0.11 -9.25 13.70
CA VAL A 155 1.35 -10.01 13.86
C VAL A 155 2.57 -9.15 13.53
N ASP A 156 3.74 -9.58 13.99
CA ASP A 156 5.00 -8.89 13.75
C ASP A 156 5.72 -9.37 12.47
N ALA A 157 6.84 -8.73 12.15
CA ALA A 157 7.65 -8.99 10.96
C ALA A 157 8.27 -10.41 10.89
N TYR A 158 8.30 -11.17 12.00
CA TYR A 158 8.82 -12.54 12.04
C TYR A 158 7.73 -13.60 11.81
N ASP A 159 6.45 -13.22 11.73
CA ASP A 159 5.40 -14.17 11.34
C ASP A 159 5.76 -14.81 9.98
N PRO A 160 5.73 -16.16 9.86
CA PRO A 160 6.16 -16.86 8.65
C PRO A 160 5.45 -16.38 7.38
N ARG A 161 4.19 -15.96 7.47
CA ARG A 161 3.40 -15.47 6.34
C ARG A 161 3.87 -14.09 5.89
N VAL A 162 4.24 -13.23 6.84
CA VAL A 162 4.85 -11.91 6.56
C VAL A 162 6.22 -12.10 5.90
N VAL A 163 7.04 -13.01 6.44
CA VAL A 163 8.37 -13.32 5.88
C VAL A 163 8.26 -13.84 4.44
N GLU A 164 7.33 -14.74 4.15
CA GLU A 164 7.18 -15.26 2.78
C GLU A 164 6.69 -14.18 1.80
N ALA A 165 5.74 -13.34 2.21
CA ALA A 165 5.29 -12.22 1.39
C ALA A 165 6.43 -11.21 1.12
N GLN A 166 7.22 -10.87 2.14
CA GLN A 166 8.39 -9.99 1.99
C GLN A 166 9.44 -10.59 1.05
N LYS A 167 9.72 -11.90 1.16
CA LYS A 167 10.62 -12.60 0.23
C LYS A 167 10.08 -12.57 -1.20
N GLY A 168 8.76 -12.69 -1.38
CA GLY A 168 8.11 -12.56 -2.69
C GLY A 168 8.44 -11.23 -3.37
N ILE A 169 8.33 -10.11 -2.63
CA ILE A 169 8.73 -8.79 -3.12
C ILE A 169 10.21 -8.75 -3.46
N MET A 170 11.08 -9.23 -2.55
CA MET A 170 12.53 -9.19 -2.80
C MET A 170 12.95 -10.04 -4.00
N ARG A 171 12.32 -11.19 -4.24
CA ARG A 171 12.56 -12.01 -5.44
C ARG A 171 12.25 -11.22 -6.71
N LEU A 172 11.12 -10.51 -6.74
CA LEU A 172 10.74 -9.66 -7.88
C LEU A 172 11.67 -8.47 -8.06
N VAL A 173 11.97 -7.75 -6.97
CA VAL A 173 12.88 -6.59 -7.00
C VAL A 173 14.27 -7.00 -7.48
N ASN A 174 14.82 -8.10 -6.96
CA ASN A 174 16.13 -8.60 -7.37
C ASN A 174 16.15 -9.13 -8.81
N GLY A 175 15.01 -9.61 -9.33
CA GLY A 175 14.87 -10.08 -10.70
C GLY A 175 14.77 -8.96 -11.74
N ILE A 176 14.54 -7.71 -11.34
CA ILE A 176 14.42 -6.56 -12.24
C ILE A 176 15.66 -5.69 -12.16
N LYS A 177 16.19 -5.26 -13.29
CA LYS A 177 17.32 -4.32 -13.33
C LYS A 177 16.96 -2.99 -12.63
N PRO A 178 17.81 -2.46 -11.73
CA PRO A 178 17.65 -1.11 -11.18
C PRO A 178 17.58 -0.06 -12.28
N ALA A 179 16.54 0.78 -12.23
CA ALA A 179 16.28 1.85 -13.18
C ALA A 179 15.14 2.73 -12.68
N ARG A 180 15.13 4.02 -13.07
CA ARG A 180 14.05 4.97 -12.73
C ARG A 180 12.66 4.37 -12.91
N TYR A 181 12.48 3.61 -13.98
CA TYR A 181 11.34 2.71 -14.16
C TYR A 181 11.85 1.26 -14.13
N PRO A 182 11.35 0.40 -13.22
CA PRO A 182 10.13 0.55 -12.43
C PRO A 182 10.31 1.14 -11.03
N ASP A 183 11.53 1.53 -10.61
CA ASP A 183 11.79 1.84 -9.19
C ASP A 183 10.91 3.00 -8.65
N ALA A 184 10.55 3.98 -9.48
CA ALA A 184 9.60 5.05 -9.11
C ALA A 184 8.19 4.55 -8.76
N PHE A 185 7.82 3.33 -9.19
CA PHE A 185 6.53 2.70 -8.92
C PHE A 185 6.61 1.61 -7.83
N LEU A 186 7.78 1.41 -7.23
CA LEU A 186 8.00 0.42 -6.17
C LEU A 186 7.64 0.95 -4.77
N ALA A 187 6.61 1.79 -4.65
CA ALA A 187 5.96 2.10 -3.37
C ALA A 187 5.63 0.85 -2.51
N PRO A 188 5.26 -0.34 -3.03
CA PRO A 188 5.08 -1.55 -2.20
C PRO A 188 6.36 -1.96 -1.44
N MET A 189 7.55 -1.51 -1.86
CA MET A 189 8.77 -1.74 -1.09
C MET A 189 8.79 -1.02 0.25
N ILE A 190 8.05 0.08 0.44
CA ILE A 190 7.94 0.73 1.76
C ILE A 190 7.27 -0.23 2.74
N ILE A 191 6.20 -0.90 2.31
CA ILE A 191 5.49 -1.91 3.10
C ILE A 191 6.41 -3.10 3.40
N ALA A 192 7.13 -3.60 2.38
CA ALA A 192 8.12 -4.67 2.55
C ALA A 192 9.24 -4.27 3.53
N ALA A 193 9.71 -3.03 3.45
CA ALA A 193 10.82 -2.51 4.24
C ALA A 193 10.50 -2.48 5.74
N VAL A 194 9.26 -2.19 6.13
CA VAL A 194 8.80 -2.32 7.52
C VAL A 194 9.02 -3.74 8.03
N ALA A 195 8.70 -4.74 7.22
CA ALA A 195 8.87 -6.16 7.54
C ALA A 195 10.32 -6.68 7.33
N THR A 196 11.28 -5.84 6.93
CA THR A 196 12.62 -6.29 6.55
C THR A 196 13.61 -6.21 7.70
N PHE A 197 14.18 -7.36 8.07
CA PHE A 197 15.18 -7.49 9.14
C PHE A 197 16.57 -7.92 8.67
N LYS A 198 16.70 -8.48 7.45
CA LYS A 198 18.00 -8.87 6.89
C LYS A 198 18.73 -7.65 6.34
N GLU A 199 19.96 -7.44 6.78
CA GLU A 199 20.76 -6.28 6.36
C GLU A 199 21.04 -6.25 4.85
N SER A 200 21.21 -7.41 4.22
CA SER A 200 21.34 -7.51 2.76
C SER A 200 20.12 -6.95 2.03
N ASP A 201 18.92 -7.27 2.51
CA ASP A 201 17.67 -6.83 1.89
C ASP A 201 17.43 -5.34 2.15
N ARG A 202 17.74 -4.86 3.38
CA ARG A 202 17.73 -3.42 3.71
C ARG A 202 18.65 -2.64 2.78
N ASN A 203 19.86 -3.14 2.54
CA ASN A 203 20.80 -2.51 1.61
C ASN A 203 20.26 -2.46 0.18
N THR A 204 19.67 -3.54 -0.33
CA THR A 204 19.02 -3.53 -1.65
C THR A 204 17.93 -2.46 -1.72
N ILE A 205 17.05 -2.40 -0.70
CA ILE A 205 15.96 -1.42 -0.63
C ILE A 205 16.51 0.02 -0.61
N ARG A 206 17.54 0.31 0.18
CA ARG A 206 18.22 1.62 0.21
C ARG A 206 18.71 2.01 -1.16
N GLN A 207 19.46 1.13 -1.84
CA GLN A 207 20.04 1.43 -3.14
C GLN A 207 18.96 1.72 -4.19
N ARG A 208 17.84 0.99 -4.15
CA ARG A 208 16.68 1.23 -5.01
C ARG A 208 16.08 2.61 -4.76
N PHE A 209 15.87 2.99 -3.51
CA PHE A 209 15.32 4.31 -3.17
C PHE A 209 16.26 5.46 -3.54
N LEU A 210 17.58 5.32 -3.37
CA LEU A 210 18.54 6.33 -3.79
C LEU A 210 18.49 6.59 -5.32
N GLY A 211 18.14 5.57 -6.11
CA GLY A 211 17.94 5.70 -7.55
C GLY A 211 16.67 6.47 -7.97
N VAL A 212 15.79 6.81 -7.01
CA VAL A 212 14.52 7.51 -7.24
C VAL A 212 14.62 8.91 -6.62
N ARG A 213 14.44 9.94 -7.46
CA ARG A 213 14.59 11.35 -7.05
C ARG A 213 13.64 11.69 -5.90
N GLU A 214 12.39 11.25 -5.99
CA GLU A 214 11.34 11.51 -5.01
C GLU A 214 11.69 10.94 -3.64
N CYS A 215 12.50 9.87 -3.56
CA CYS A 215 12.96 9.30 -2.29
C CYS A 215 14.21 10.00 -1.74
N SER A 216 14.98 10.68 -2.59
CA SER A 216 16.23 11.36 -2.22
C SER A 216 16.06 12.86 -1.92
N GLU A 217 15.02 13.48 -2.48
CA GLU A 217 14.74 14.91 -2.31
C GLU A 217 14.08 15.19 -0.95
N ARG A 218 14.69 16.04 -0.13
CA ARG A 218 14.19 16.33 1.22
C ARG A 218 12.81 17.01 1.18
N GLY A 219 11.96 16.64 2.13
CA GLY A 219 10.63 17.23 2.30
C GLY A 219 9.54 16.63 1.39
N THR A 220 9.89 15.63 0.57
CA THR A 220 8.89 14.80 -0.11
C THR A 220 8.37 13.72 0.84
N MET A 221 7.14 13.26 0.61
CA MET A 221 6.56 12.15 1.36
C MET A 221 7.41 10.87 1.26
N MET A 222 7.93 10.56 0.07
CA MET A 222 8.70 9.33 -0.12
C MET A 222 10.04 9.40 0.62
N ASN A 223 10.70 10.56 0.69
CA ASN A 223 11.89 10.76 1.51
C ASN A 223 11.58 10.61 3.01
N GLU A 224 10.46 11.17 3.49
CA GLU A 224 10.01 10.99 4.88
C GLU A 224 9.80 9.50 5.20
N CYS A 225 9.20 8.72 4.29
CA CYS A 225 9.06 7.27 4.43
C CYS A 225 10.42 6.57 4.53
N VAL A 226 11.38 6.90 3.67
CA VAL A 226 12.74 6.31 3.71
C VAL A 226 13.43 6.59 5.03
N LEU A 227 13.40 7.82 5.51
CA LEU A 227 13.96 8.19 6.81
C LEU A 227 13.25 7.46 7.96
N GLY A 228 11.92 7.30 7.87
CA GLY A 228 11.15 6.52 8.83
C GLY A 228 11.60 5.05 8.86
N LEU A 229 11.88 4.44 7.71
CA LEU A 229 12.37 3.07 7.63
C LEU A 229 13.73 2.89 8.31
N GLU A 230 14.66 3.83 8.14
CA GLU A 230 15.95 3.80 8.85
C GLU A 230 15.76 3.89 10.37
N ASP A 231 14.86 4.75 10.85
CA ASP A 231 14.52 4.82 12.28
C ASP A 231 13.91 3.51 12.79
N ILE A 232 13.00 2.87 12.03
CA ILE A 232 12.46 1.55 12.41
C ILE A 232 13.59 0.52 12.50
N TRP A 233 14.46 0.46 11.49
CA TRP A 233 15.53 -0.54 11.42
C TRP A 233 16.55 -0.41 12.53
N GLU A 234 16.90 0.82 12.91
CA GLU A 234 17.81 1.09 14.02
C GLU A 234 17.14 0.80 15.37
N ARG A 235 15.92 1.27 15.58
CA ARG A 235 15.18 1.05 16.85
C ARG A 235 14.94 -0.43 17.12
N THR A 236 14.40 -1.16 16.14
CA THR A 236 14.10 -2.59 16.29
C THR A 236 15.36 -3.41 16.55
N LYS A 237 16.51 -2.99 15.99
CA LYS A 237 17.83 -3.58 16.27
C LYS A 237 18.30 -3.30 17.70
N ILE A 238 18.23 -2.05 18.16
CA ILE A 238 18.60 -1.67 19.54
C ILE A 238 17.70 -2.38 20.56
N GLU A 239 16.41 -2.43 20.30
CA GLU A 239 15.40 -3.04 21.19
C GLU A 239 15.38 -4.57 21.12
N GLY A 240 16.06 -5.18 20.14
CA GLY A 240 16.15 -6.64 19.99
C GLY A 240 14.82 -7.32 19.67
N ARG A 241 13.91 -6.65 18.95
CA ARG A 241 12.56 -7.16 18.64
C ARG A 241 12.20 -7.03 17.15
N PRO A 242 11.26 -7.83 16.62
CA PRO A 242 10.72 -7.60 15.30
C PRO A 242 9.94 -6.28 15.22
N ALA A 243 9.86 -5.73 14.01
CA ALA A 243 9.01 -4.58 13.71
C ALA A 243 7.53 -4.98 13.78
N VAL A 244 6.70 -4.08 14.27
CA VAL A 244 5.24 -4.15 14.18
C VAL A 244 4.73 -2.97 13.36
N TRP A 245 3.51 -3.04 12.82
CA TRP A 245 3.04 -1.99 11.91
C TRP A 245 2.99 -0.60 12.54
N SER A 246 2.72 -0.51 13.85
CA SER A 246 2.67 0.75 14.58
C SER A 246 4.02 1.48 14.65
N ASP A 247 5.14 0.77 14.44
CA ASP A 247 6.48 1.38 14.35
C ASP A 247 6.58 2.38 13.21
N LEU A 248 5.87 2.16 12.10
CA LEU A 248 5.88 3.05 10.95
C LEU A 248 5.36 4.44 11.32
N ARG A 249 4.22 4.49 12.01
CA ARG A 249 3.64 5.76 12.49
C ARG A 249 4.57 6.44 13.50
N ILE A 250 5.17 5.68 14.42
CA ILE A 250 6.08 6.22 15.44
C ILE A 250 7.31 6.84 14.77
N ALA A 251 7.92 6.11 13.83
CA ALA A 251 9.10 6.57 13.10
C ALA A 251 8.82 7.83 12.29
N LEU A 252 7.71 7.86 11.54
CA LEU A 252 7.33 9.03 10.75
C LEU A 252 7.05 10.26 11.61
N ARG A 253 6.45 10.10 12.81
CA ARG A 253 6.30 11.21 13.76
C ARG A 253 7.65 11.75 14.23
N ARG A 254 8.61 10.86 14.52
CA ARG A 254 9.97 11.23 14.95
C ARG A 254 10.74 11.99 13.87
N VAL A 255 10.63 11.53 12.62
CA VAL A 255 11.32 12.12 11.46
C VAL A 255 10.71 13.47 11.08
N THR A 256 9.38 13.57 11.05
CA THR A 256 8.68 14.76 10.55
C THR A 256 8.40 15.80 11.62
N GLY A 257 8.49 15.43 12.91
CA GLY A 257 8.11 16.29 14.03
C GLY A 257 6.62 16.61 14.11
N LYS A 258 5.78 15.84 13.40
CA LYS A 258 4.32 16.03 13.27
C LYS A 258 3.56 14.81 13.77
#